data_AF-A0A3M1WB86-F1
#
_entry.id   AF-A0A3M1WB86-F1
#
_cell.length_a   1.000
_cell.length_b   1.000
_cell.length_c   1.000
_cell.angle_alpha   90.00
_cell.angle_beta   90.00
_cell.angle_gamma   90.00
#
_symmetry.space_group_name_H-M   'P 1'
#
loop_
_entity.id
_entity.type
_entity.pdbx_description
1 polymer ?
#
loop_
_entity_poly.entity_id
_entity_poly.type
_entity_poly.pdbx_seq_one_letter_code
_entity_poly.pdbx_strand_id
1 'polypeptide(L)'
;MRPYLEPTRFIDSDSREIIQFARQSTQGMLSHREKAVALYYRVRDGIRYDPYHIDFSPHALKASTVLSRGSGFCVEKAILLAASARALGIPSRLGFAIVRNHLTTERLRERMKTDVFVFHGFTELFLDERWVKATPVFNLSLCQRFGVPPLEFDGRHDSIFHPFDRRGHKYMEYLHDYGRFADLPYELMVREFRTHYPQFFEEGIALEGDFEADASRADLGTS
;
A
#
# COMPACT_ATOMS: atom_id res chain seq x y z
N MET A 1 -0.92 13.23 -18.94
CA MET A 1 0.29 12.56 -18.41
C MET A 1 1.11 13.44 -17.48
N ARG A 2 1.36 14.71 -17.81
CA ARG A 2 2.13 15.66 -16.97
C ARG A 2 1.83 15.64 -15.44
N PRO A 3 0.57 15.69 -14.97
CA PRO A 3 0.29 15.66 -13.52
C PRO A 3 0.65 14.33 -12.84
N TYR A 4 0.89 13.27 -13.61
CA TYR A 4 1.28 11.94 -13.11
C TYR A 4 2.79 11.71 -13.16
N LEU A 5 3.56 12.73 -13.54
CA LEU A 5 5.03 12.73 -13.56
C LEU A 5 5.61 13.78 -12.60
N GLU A 6 4.85 14.83 -12.31
CA GLU A 6 5.31 15.91 -11.43
C GLU A 6 5.22 15.52 -9.95
N PRO A 7 6.15 16.03 -9.11
CA PRO A 7 6.04 15.91 -7.67
C PRO A 7 4.82 16.66 -7.16
N THR A 8 4.30 16.22 -6.02
CA THR A 8 3.14 16.81 -5.36
C THR A 8 3.37 16.86 -3.84
N ARG A 9 2.35 17.15 -3.04
CA ARG A 9 2.52 17.36 -1.59
C ARG A 9 2.94 16.07 -0.88
N PHE A 10 2.35 14.93 -1.25
CA PHE A 10 2.63 13.64 -0.61
C PHE A 10 3.49 12.74 -1.49
N ILE A 11 3.35 12.85 -2.81
CA ILE A 11 4.23 12.19 -3.78
C ILE A 11 5.40 13.13 -4.10
N ASP A 12 6.31 13.30 -3.13
CA ASP A 12 7.48 14.16 -3.23
C ASP A 12 8.63 13.49 -4.01
N SER A 13 8.37 13.16 -5.28
CA SER A 13 9.29 12.43 -6.16
C SER A 13 10.57 13.17 -6.52
N ASP A 14 10.68 14.45 -6.17
CA ASP A 14 11.85 15.31 -6.30
C ASP A 14 12.76 15.29 -5.05
N SER A 15 12.34 14.63 -3.96
CA SER A 15 13.20 14.36 -2.80
C SER A 15 14.46 13.59 -3.21
N ARG A 16 15.61 13.98 -2.66
CA ARG A 16 16.90 13.32 -2.92
C ARG A 16 16.86 11.85 -2.50
N GLU A 17 16.23 11.58 -1.36
CA GLU A 17 16.08 10.25 -0.78
C GLU A 17 15.23 9.35 -1.70
N ILE A 18 14.12 9.86 -2.25
CA ILE A 18 13.28 9.12 -3.19
C ILE A 18 14.03 8.84 -4.49
N ILE A 19 14.70 9.84 -5.07
CA ILE A 19 15.48 9.67 -6.30
C ILE A 19 16.58 8.62 -6.10
N GLN A 20 17.29 8.69 -4.98
CA GLN A 20 18.36 7.74 -4.65
C GLN A 20 17.81 6.33 -4.48
N PHE A 21 16.74 6.17 -3.69
CA PHE A 21 16.07 4.89 -3.49
C PHE A 21 15.62 4.29 -4.82
N ALA A 22 14.97 5.09 -5.67
CA ALA A 22 14.45 4.61 -6.94
C ALA A 22 15.59 4.15 -7.88
N ARG A 23 16.67 4.94 -8.00
CA ARG A 23 17.82 4.58 -8.83
C ARG A 23 18.54 3.33 -8.36
N GLN A 24 18.76 3.20 -7.05
CA GLN A 24 19.41 2.03 -6.45
C GLN A 24 18.56 0.77 -6.64
N SER A 25 17.25 0.89 -6.43
CA SER A 25 16.30 -0.22 -6.55
C SER A 25 16.19 -0.77 -7.97
N THR A 26 16.52 0.05 -8.98
CA THR A 26 16.38 -0.32 -10.38
C THR A 26 17.72 -0.41 -11.11
N GLN A 27 18.83 -0.58 -10.39
CA GLN A 27 20.15 -0.72 -10.99
C GLN A 27 20.17 -1.91 -11.97
N GLY A 28 20.63 -1.67 -13.20
CA GLY A 28 20.67 -2.69 -14.26
C GLY A 28 19.36 -2.93 -15.01
N MET A 29 18.25 -2.30 -14.60
CA MET A 29 16.97 -2.40 -15.31
C MET A 29 16.92 -1.42 -16.49
N LEU A 30 16.53 -1.89 -17.66
CA LEU A 30 16.61 -1.10 -18.90
C LEU A 30 15.28 -0.41 -19.22
N SER A 31 14.18 -1.15 -19.14
CA SER A 31 12.83 -0.68 -19.48
C SER A 31 12.07 -0.10 -18.28
N HIS A 32 11.07 0.75 -18.56
CA HIS A 32 10.16 1.24 -17.52
C HIS A 32 9.41 0.11 -16.81
N ARG A 33 9.07 -0.97 -17.53
CA ARG A 33 8.43 -2.15 -16.95
C ARG A 33 9.32 -2.85 -15.94
N GLU A 34 10.57 -3.14 -16.31
CA GLU A 34 11.53 -3.78 -15.39
C GLU A 34 11.79 -2.91 -14.15
N LYS A 35 11.93 -1.60 -14.34
CA LYS A 35 12.06 -0.62 -13.25
C LYS A 35 10.84 -0.65 -12.33
N ALA A 36 9.63 -0.59 -12.88
CA ALA A 36 8.39 -0.64 -12.11
C ALA A 36 8.25 -1.94 -11.30
N VAL A 37 8.58 -3.08 -11.89
CA VAL A 37 8.57 -4.38 -11.20
C VAL A 37 9.59 -4.39 -10.06
N ALA A 38 10.82 -3.94 -10.29
CA ALA A 38 11.83 -3.87 -9.24
C ALA A 38 11.43 -2.91 -8.09
N LEU A 39 10.86 -1.74 -8.41
CA LEU A 39 10.31 -0.82 -7.41
C LEU A 39 9.18 -1.45 -6.60
N TYR A 40 8.27 -2.16 -7.26
CA TYR A 40 7.17 -2.86 -6.59
C TYR A 40 7.70 -3.82 -5.52
N TYR A 41 8.62 -4.72 -5.88
CA TYR A 41 9.16 -5.68 -4.92
C TYR A 41 9.98 -5.00 -3.82
N ARG A 42 10.73 -3.94 -4.16
CA ARG A 42 11.47 -3.18 -3.15
C ARG A 42 10.56 -2.50 -2.14
N VAL A 43 9.46 -1.89 -2.58
CA VAL A 43 8.49 -1.28 -1.67
C VAL A 43 7.69 -2.34 -0.91
N ARG A 44 7.29 -3.43 -1.57
CA ARG A 44 6.54 -4.53 -0.96
C ARG A 44 7.31 -5.12 0.21
N ASP A 45 8.57 -5.53 -0.04
CA ASP A 45 9.34 -6.33 0.91
C ASP A 45 10.34 -5.50 1.74
N GLY A 46 10.74 -4.32 1.26
CA GLY A 46 11.69 -3.44 1.95
C GLY A 46 11.05 -2.46 2.94
N ILE A 47 9.73 -2.31 2.92
CA ILE A 47 8.98 -1.46 3.84
C ILE A 47 8.04 -2.36 4.64
N ARG A 48 8.16 -2.39 5.96
CA ARG A 48 7.31 -3.26 6.79
C ARG A 48 5.86 -2.81 6.73
N TYR A 49 4.93 -3.74 6.51
CA TYR A 49 3.50 -3.41 6.62
C TYR A 49 3.11 -3.25 8.09
N ASP A 50 2.57 -2.09 8.44
CA ASP A 50 2.22 -1.75 9.81
C ASP A 50 0.85 -1.05 9.84
N PRO A 51 -0.26 -1.80 10.02
CA PRO A 51 -1.61 -1.23 10.09
C PRO A 51 -1.92 -0.66 11.48
N TYR A 52 -1.01 -0.79 12.44
CA TYR A 52 -1.19 -0.33 13.81
C TYR A 52 -0.63 1.07 14.03
N HIS A 53 0.27 1.57 13.18
CA HIS A 53 0.73 2.94 13.31
C HIS A 53 0.16 3.82 12.21
N ILE A 54 -0.87 4.62 12.55
CA ILE A 54 -1.47 5.57 11.61
C ILE A 54 -1.28 7.00 12.15
N ASP A 55 -0.37 7.73 11.52
CA ASP A 55 -0.20 9.16 11.72
C ASP A 55 -0.79 9.92 10.52
N PHE A 56 -1.90 10.61 10.74
CA PHE A 56 -2.57 11.41 9.71
C PHE A 56 -1.91 12.78 9.48
N SER A 57 -0.80 13.09 10.14
CA SER A 57 -0.09 14.34 9.91
C SER A 57 0.40 14.39 8.45
N PRO A 58 0.27 15.52 7.75
CA PRO A 58 0.68 15.59 6.36
C PRO A 58 2.17 15.30 6.12
N HIS A 59 2.99 15.50 7.15
CA HIS A 59 4.41 15.17 7.11
C HIS A 59 4.63 13.64 7.11
N ALA A 60 3.97 12.91 8.01
CA ALA A 60 4.13 11.45 8.13
C ALA A 60 3.73 10.68 6.87
N LEU A 61 2.82 11.24 6.07
CA LEU A 61 2.29 10.64 4.85
C LEU A 61 3.14 10.91 3.59
N LYS A 62 4.19 11.75 3.66
CA LYS A 62 5.07 11.99 2.51
C LYS A 62 5.87 10.74 2.16
N ALA A 63 6.09 10.49 0.88
CA ALA A 63 6.87 9.33 0.43
C ALA A 63 8.26 9.28 1.07
N SER A 64 8.96 10.42 1.15
CA SER A 64 10.29 10.50 1.77
C SER A 64 10.27 10.14 3.26
N THR A 65 9.24 10.56 4.00
CA THR A 65 9.05 10.23 5.41
C THR A 65 8.72 8.75 5.61
N VAL A 66 7.84 8.19 4.77
CA VAL A 66 7.53 6.75 4.75
C VAL A 66 8.79 5.93 4.50
N LEU A 67 9.60 6.33 3.51
CA LEU A 67 10.87 5.68 3.19
C LEU A 67 11.83 5.72 4.38
N SER A 68 12.00 6.89 5.02
CA SER A 68 12.87 7.04 6.18
C SER A 68 12.41 6.23 7.38
N ARG A 69 11.09 6.09 7.57
CA ARG A 69 10.51 5.30 8.67
C ARG A 69 10.67 3.80 8.43
N GLY A 70 10.67 3.36 7.18
CA GLY A 70 10.82 1.95 6.81
C GLY A 70 9.58 1.08 7.12
N SER A 71 8.47 1.69 7.50
CA SER A 71 7.19 1.01 7.73
C SER A 71 6.00 1.89 7.34
N GLY A 72 4.88 1.26 7.03
CA GLY A 72 3.62 1.96 6.78
C GLY A 72 2.48 1.04 6.38
N PHE A 73 1.27 1.62 6.32
CA PHE A 73 0.08 0.91 5.86
C PHE A 73 -0.12 1.06 4.34
N CYS A 74 -1.26 0.58 3.83
CA CYS A 74 -1.47 0.46 2.38
C CYS A 74 -1.38 1.78 1.61
N VAL A 75 -1.92 2.87 2.16
CA VAL A 75 -1.87 4.21 1.54
C VAL A 75 -0.44 4.72 1.43
N GLU A 76 0.33 4.63 2.51
CA GLU A 76 1.71 5.11 2.57
C GLU A 76 2.63 4.34 1.63
N LYS A 77 2.47 3.02 1.55
CA LYS A 77 3.22 2.18 0.61
C LYS A 77 2.84 2.48 -0.85
N ALA A 78 1.57 2.79 -1.12
CA ALA A 78 1.13 3.24 -2.45
C ALA A 78 1.72 4.62 -2.81
N ILE A 79 1.79 5.56 -1.86
CA ILE A 79 2.44 6.87 -2.04
C ILE A 79 3.93 6.70 -2.38
N LEU A 80 4.64 5.85 -1.63
CA LEU A 80 6.05 5.59 -1.87
C LEU A 80 6.33 4.94 -3.23
N LEU A 81 5.51 3.96 -3.64
CA LEU A 81 5.64 3.35 -4.97
C LEU A 81 5.38 4.39 -6.07
N ALA A 82 4.34 5.22 -5.93
CA ALA A 82 4.03 6.27 -6.89
C ALA A 82 5.17 7.29 -7.02
N ALA A 83 5.77 7.72 -5.91
CA ALA A 83 6.86 8.69 -5.89
C ALA A 83 8.13 8.13 -6.52
N SER A 84 8.47 6.89 -6.19
CA SER A 84 9.63 6.19 -6.74
C SER A 84 9.50 6.00 -8.25
N ALA A 85 8.29 5.72 -8.75
CA ALA A 85 8.02 5.60 -10.18
C ALA A 85 8.19 6.95 -10.91
N ARG A 86 7.64 8.05 -10.37
CA ARG A 86 7.78 9.39 -10.96
C ARG A 86 9.23 9.85 -11.02
N ALA A 87 10.02 9.54 -9.99
CA ALA A 87 11.46 9.84 -9.95
C ALA A 87 12.26 9.19 -11.12
N LEU A 88 11.71 8.15 -11.74
CA LEU A 88 12.29 7.47 -12.90
C LEU A 88 11.58 7.79 -14.22
N GLY A 89 10.67 8.77 -14.24
CA GLY A 89 9.91 9.15 -15.43
C GLY A 89 8.79 8.18 -15.80
N ILE A 90 8.34 7.33 -14.85
CA ILE A 90 7.20 6.44 -15.04
C ILE A 90 5.95 7.16 -14.52
N PRO A 91 4.96 7.47 -15.38
CA PRO A 91 3.73 8.10 -14.93
C PRO A 91 3.01 7.21 -13.91
N SER A 92 2.62 7.79 -12.77
CA SER A 92 1.94 7.06 -11.70
C SER A 92 0.78 7.87 -11.11
N ARG A 93 -0.25 7.17 -10.65
CA ARG A 93 -1.40 7.75 -9.94
C ARG A 93 -1.86 6.85 -8.81
N LEU A 94 -2.51 7.43 -7.80
CA LEU A 94 -3.06 6.68 -6.68
C LEU A 94 -4.48 6.26 -6.99
N GLY A 95 -4.89 5.09 -6.53
CA GLY A 95 -6.26 4.64 -6.51
C GLY A 95 -6.65 4.20 -5.10
N PHE A 96 -7.92 4.41 -4.75
CA PHE A 96 -8.44 4.07 -3.43
C PHE A 96 -9.77 3.36 -3.54
N ALA A 97 -10.03 2.44 -2.62
CA ALA A 97 -11.27 1.68 -2.59
C ALA A 97 -11.70 1.33 -1.17
N ILE A 98 -12.93 0.85 -1.04
CA ILE A 98 -13.34 0.05 0.12
C ILE A 98 -13.23 -1.41 -0.29
N VAL A 99 -12.50 -2.19 0.49
CA VAL A 99 -12.34 -3.64 0.27
C VAL A 99 -12.82 -4.40 1.49
N ARG A 100 -13.51 -5.52 1.28
CA ARG A 100 -13.68 -6.52 2.34
C ARG A 100 -12.48 -7.45 2.30
N ASN A 101 -11.72 -7.52 3.39
CA ASN A 101 -10.51 -8.33 3.49
C ASN A 101 -10.67 -9.40 4.56
N HIS A 102 -10.56 -10.66 4.15
CA HIS A 102 -10.62 -11.79 5.07
C HIS A 102 -9.25 -12.11 5.74
N LEU A 103 -8.15 -11.48 5.29
CA LEU A 103 -6.80 -11.56 5.88
C LEU A 103 -6.60 -10.59 7.05
N THR A 104 -7.43 -10.74 8.07
CA THR A 104 -7.23 -10.04 9.34
C THR A 104 -6.80 -11.05 10.38
N THR A 105 -5.69 -10.83 11.08
CA THR A 105 -5.44 -11.53 12.36
C THR A 105 -6.65 -11.38 13.25
N GLU A 106 -6.89 -12.33 14.14
CA GLU A 106 -7.92 -12.19 15.17
C GLU A 106 -7.74 -10.86 15.94
N ARG A 107 -6.50 -10.51 16.31
CA ARG A 107 -6.17 -9.24 16.98
C ARG A 107 -6.47 -7.99 16.14
N LEU A 108 -6.21 -8.01 14.83
CA LEU A 108 -6.60 -6.90 13.94
C LEU A 108 -8.13 -6.86 13.77
N ARG A 109 -8.80 -8.02 13.66
CA ARG A 109 -10.26 -8.10 13.55
C ARG A 109 -10.96 -7.59 14.81
N GLU A 110 -10.49 -7.98 15.99
CA GLU A 110 -10.99 -7.52 17.29
C GLU A 110 -10.82 -6.01 17.47
N ARG A 111 -9.70 -5.45 16.97
CA ARG A 111 -9.42 -4.01 17.07
C ARG A 111 -10.14 -3.17 16.02
N MET A 112 -10.18 -3.63 14.77
CA MET A 112 -10.90 -2.95 13.69
C MET A 112 -12.41 -3.13 13.84
N LYS A 113 -12.86 -4.19 14.53
CA LYS A 113 -14.28 -4.60 14.70
C LYS A 113 -15.03 -4.78 13.38
N THR A 114 -14.30 -4.95 12.27
CA THR A 114 -14.85 -5.07 10.91
C THR A 114 -13.91 -5.87 10.02
N ASP A 115 -14.46 -6.52 8.99
CA ASP A 115 -13.74 -7.09 7.85
C ASP A 115 -13.72 -6.13 6.65
N VAL A 116 -14.27 -4.92 6.79
CA VAL A 116 -14.32 -3.88 5.77
C VAL A 116 -13.22 -2.83 6.00
N PHE A 117 -12.29 -2.76 5.05
CA PHE A 117 -11.16 -1.85 5.03
C PHE A 117 -11.47 -0.68 4.09
N VAL A 118 -11.73 0.46 4.69
CA VAL A 118 -12.03 1.73 4.04
C VAL A 118 -10.72 2.39 3.65
N PHE A 119 -10.71 2.94 2.43
CA PHE A 119 -9.58 3.70 1.89
C PHE A 119 -8.32 2.87 1.63
N HIS A 120 -8.49 1.64 1.17
CA HIS A 120 -7.40 0.78 0.72
C HIS A 120 -6.69 1.38 -0.49
N GLY A 121 -5.39 1.67 -0.35
CA GLY A 121 -4.58 2.33 -1.37
C GLY A 121 -3.84 1.36 -2.29
N PHE A 122 -3.81 1.68 -3.58
CA PHE A 122 -2.97 1.06 -4.60
C PHE A 122 -2.37 2.11 -5.53
N THR A 123 -1.35 1.73 -6.29
CA THR A 123 -0.74 2.58 -7.31
C THR A 123 -1.10 2.06 -8.69
N GLU A 124 -1.42 2.94 -9.63
CA GLU A 124 -1.44 2.62 -11.05
C GLU A 124 -0.19 3.19 -11.73
N LEU A 125 0.49 2.34 -12.50
CA LEU A 125 1.69 2.67 -13.25
C LEU A 125 1.36 2.62 -14.75
N PHE A 126 1.79 3.64 -15.51
CA PHE A 126 1.61 3.64 -16.95
C PHE A 126 2.78 2.92 -17.63
N LEU A 127 2.54 1.70 -18.09
CA LEU A 127 3.52 0.77 -18.65
C LEU A 127 2.99 0.20 -19.96
N ASP A 128 3.84 0.10 -20.98
CA ASP A 128 3.46 -0.43 -22.30
C ASP A 128 2.12 0.15 -22.79
N GLU A 129 1.99 1.48 -22.73
CA GLU A 129 0.81 2.27 -23.17
C GLU A 129 -0.50 2.03 -22.41
N ARG A 130 -0.45 1.39 -21.23
CA ARG A 130 -1.64 1.17 -20.39
C ARG A 130 -1.38 1.40 -18.91
N TRP A 131 -2.44 1.63 -18.17
CA TRP A 131 -2.40 1.65 -16.71
C TRP A 131 -2.48 0.23 -16.18
N VAL A 132 -1.55 -0.12 -15.28
CA VAL A 132 -1.51 -1.40 -14.58
C VAL A 132 -1.52 -1.13 -13.08
N LYS A 133 -2.41 -1.80 -12.34
CA LYS A 133 -2.57 -1.65 -10.89
C LYS A 133 -1.51 -2.47 -10.15
N ALA A 134 -0.97 -1.90 -9.08
CA ALA A 134 0.05 -2.49 -8.24
C ALA A 134 -0.22 -2.17 -6.77
N THR A 135 -0.33 -3.21 -5.94
CA THR A 135 -0.71 -3.11 -4.53
C THR A 135 0.41 -3.71 -3.67
N PRO A 136 1.45 -2.93 -3.31
CA PRO A 136 2.67 -3.45 -2.69
C PRO A 136 2.50 -3.68 -1.18
N VAL A 137 1.36 -4.20 -0.72
CA VAL A 137 0.92 -4.06 0.68
C VAL A 137 1.55 -5.09 1.62
N PHE A 138 1.25 -6.38 1.48
CA PHE A 138 1.81 -7.39 2.39
C PHE A 138 3.22 -7.79 1.96
N ASN A 139 4.21 -7.50 2.81
CA ASN A 139 5.58 -7.97 2.63
C ASN A 139 5.64 -9.50 2.67
N LEU A 140 6.63 -10.08 1.98
CA LEU A 140 6.80 -11.52 1.86
C LEU A 140 6.87 -12.22 3.23
N SER A 141 7.62 -11.68 4.19
CA SER A 141 7.77 -12.28 5.52
C SER A 141 6.43 -12.36 6.27
N LEU A 142 5.58 -11.35 6.13
CA LEU A 142 4.23 -11.33 6.69
C LEU A 142 3.33 -12.38 6.02
N CYS A 143 3.39 -12.50 4.69
CA CYS A 143 2.63 -13.51 3.95
C CYS A 143 3.04 -14.94 4.36
N GLN A 144 4.34 -15.17 4.56
CA GLN A 144 4.87 -16.45 5.03
C GLN A 144 4.35 -16.81 6.42
N ARG A 145 4.33 -15.84 7.35
CA ARG A 145 3.76 -16.03 8.70
C ARG A 145 2.27 -16.37 8.66
N PHE A 146 1.52 -15.70 7.79
CA PHE A 146 0.10 -16.01 7.53
C PHE A 146 -0.13 -17.26 6.69
N GLY A 147 0.89 -17.92 6.14
CA GLY A 147 0.71 -19.07 5.27
C GLY A 147 -0.02 -18.77 3.95
N VAL A 148 0.00 -17.52 3.48
CA VAL A 148 -0.73 -17.05 2.29
C VAL A 148 0.25 -16.67 1.18
N PRO A 149 -0.14 -16.80 -0.11
CA PRO A 149 0.70 -16.33 -1.19
C PRO A 149 0.82 -14.79 -1.16
N PRO A 150 2.02 -14.22 -1.39
CA PRO A 150 2.18 -12.79 -1.60
C PRO A 150 1.56 -12.35 -2.93
N LEU A 151 1.25 -11.07 -3.08
CA LEU A 151 0.85 -10.51 -4.37
C LEU A 151 2.06 -10.33 -5.27
N GLU A 152 2.02 -10.95 -6.44
CA GLU A 152 3.07 -10.85 -7.46
C GLU A 152 2.72 -9.76 -8.48
N PHE A 153 3.73 -9.17 -9.11
CA PHE A 153 3.54 -8.11 -10.09
C PHE A 153 4.56 -8.23 -11.22
N ASP A 154 4.06 -8.38 -12.44
CA ASP A 154 4.87 -8.57 -13.65
C ASP A 154 4.92 -7.32 -14.55
N GLY A 155 4.27 -6.23 -14.12
CA GLY A 155 4.14 -4.99 -14.90
C GLY A 155 3.22 -5.11 -16.12
N ARG A 156 2.48 -6.21 -16.26
CA ARG A 156 1.53 -6.46 -17.35
C ARG A 156 0.12 -6.72 -16.83
N HIS A 157 -0.01 -7.39 -15.70
CA HIS A 157 -1.31 -7.71 -15.12
C HIS A 157 -1.51 -6.93 -13.84
N ASP A 158 -2.76 -6.56 -13.60
CA ASP A 158 -3.15 -5.90 -12.36
C ASP A 158 -2.82 -6.80 -11.16
N SER A 159 -2.12 -6.25 -10.19
CA SER A 159 -1.78 -6.88 -8.91
C SER A 159 -2.53 -6.15 -7.81
N ILE A 160 -3.72 -6.65 -7.49
CA ILE A 160 -4.67 -5.98 -6.58
C ILE A 160 -4.98 -6.86 -5.37
N PHE A 161 -5.36 -8.13 -5.63
CA PHE A 161 -5.66 -9.11 -4.59
C PHE A 161 -5.63 -10.51 -5.15
N HIS A 162 -5.48 -11.48 -4.25
CA HIS A 162 -5.82 -12.87 -4.53
C HIS A 162 -7.34 -12.98 -4.45
N PRO A 163 -8.05 -13.36 -5.52
CA PRO A 163 -9.48 -13.58 -5.44
C PRO A 163 -9.84 -14.82 -4.60
N PHE A 164 -8.88 -15.73 -4.39
CA PHE A 164 -9.08 -16.99 -3.68
C PHE A 164 -7.93 -17.33 -2.72
N ASP A 165 -8.23 -17.97 -1.59
CA ASP A 165 -7.22 -18.61 -0.74
C ASP A 165 -6.67 -19.90 -1.37
N ARG A 166 -5.72 -20.57 -0.69
CA ARG A 166 -5.19 -21.88 -1.13
C ARG A 166 -6.24 -22.99 -1.21
N ARG A 167 -7.45 -22.78 -0.64
CA ARG A 167 -8.57 -23.73 -0.59
C ARG A 167 -9.70 -23.36 -1.57
N GLY A 168 -9.57 -22.26 -2.32
CA GLY A 168 -10.55 -21.83 -3.33
C GLY A 168 -11.69 -20.94 -2.80
N HIS A 169 -11.63 -20.45 -1.55
CA HIS A 169 -12.65 -19.54 -1.01
C HIS A 169 -12.43 -18.09 -1.44
N LYS A 170 -13.52 -17.37 -1.76
CA LYS A 170 -13.47 -15.93 -2.09
C LYS A 170 -12.79 -15.14 -0.97
N TYR A 171 -11.82 -14.31 -1.34
CA TYR A 171 -10.81 -13.82 -0.41
C TYR A 171 -10.78 -12.30 -0.23
N MET A 172 -11.17 -11.53 -1.26
CA MET A 172 -11.29 -10.07 -1.17
C MET A 172 -12.38 -9.55 -2.14
N GLU A 173 -13.19 -8.59 -1.69
CA GLU A 173 -14.29 -8.00 -2.47
C GLU A 173 -14.16 -6.46 -2.53
N TYR A 174 -14.31 -5.87 -3.72
CA TYR A 174 -14.44 -4.42 -3.88
C TYR A 174 -15.87 -3.97 -3.56
N LEU A 175 -16.01 -3.14 -2.53
CA LEU A 175 -17.30 -2.58 -2.13
C LEU A 175 -17.53 -1.18 -2.71
N HIS A 176 -16.45 -0.42 -2.96
CA HIS A 176 -16.51 0.93 -3.51
C HIS A 176 -15.19 1.32 -4.18
N ASP A 177 -15.23 2.09 -5.27
CA ASP A 177 -14.07 2.68 -5.94
C ASP A 177 -14.14 4.21 -5.80
N TYR A 178 -13.18 4.81 -5.10
CA TYR A 178 -13.08 6.27 -4.94
C TYR A 178 -12.52 6.96 -6.18
N GLY A 179 -11.96 6.21 -7.13
CA GLY A 179 -11.36 6.72 -8.35
C GLY A 179 -9.83 6.85 -8.27
N ARG A 180 -9.30 7.67 -9.18
CA ARG A 180 -7.85 7.82 -9.40
C ARG A 180 -7.41 9.26 -9.21
N PHE A 181 -6.29 9.46 -8.52
CA PHE A 181 -5.83 10.76 -8.05
C PHE A 181 -4.34 11.01 -8.39
N ALA A 182 -4.02 12.26 -8.73
CA ALA A 182 -2.64 12.68 -9.01
C ALA A 182 -1.79 12.90 -7.74
N ASP A 183 -2.43 13.08 -6.59
CA ASP A 183 -1.83 13.13 -5.26
C ASP A 183 -2.79 12.46 -4.26
N LEU A 184 -2.41 12.28 -3.01
CA LEU A 184 -3.31 11.80 -1.96
C LEU A 184 -4.47 12.80 -1.78
N PRO A 185 -5.75 12.39 -1.95
CA PRO A 185 -6.90 13.24 -1.63
C PRO A 185 -7.08 13.28 -0.10
N TYR A 186 -6.19 14.01 0.57
CA TYR A 186 -6.01 13.99 2.02
C TYR A 186 -7.29 14.25 2.81
N GLU A 187 -8.04 15.30 2.47
CA GLU A 187 -9.28 15.63 3.20
C GLU A 187 -10.36 14.56 3.04
N LEU A 188 -10.44 13.93 1.86
CA LEU A 188 -11.32 12.79 1.63
C LEU A 188 -10.90 11.62 2.52
N MET A 189 -9.61 11.25 2.50
CA MET A 189 -9.09 10.16 3.35
C MET A 189 -9.41 10.42 4.83
N VAL A 190 -9.06 11.58 5.36
CA VAL A 190 -9.29 11.92 6.77
C VAL A 190 -10.77 11.85 7.12
N ARG A 191 -11.66 12.33 6.25
CA ARG A 191 -13.11 12.25 6.45
C ARG A 191 -13.61 10.81 6.49
N GLU A 192 -13.20 9.97 5.54
CA GLU A 192 -13.59 8.55 5.48
C GLU A 192 -13.09 7.79 6.72
N PHE A 193 -11.83 8.01 7.10
CA PHE A 193 -11.26 7.41 8.32
C PHE A 193 -11.98 7.85 9.59
N ARG A 194 -12.36 9.13 9.73
CA ARG A 194 -13.14 9.60 10.88
C ARG A 194 -14.53 8.98 10.95
N THR A 195 -15.16 8.79 9.79
CA THR A 195 -16.52 8.23 9.69
C THR A 195 -16.55 6.75 10.04
N HIS A 196 -15.56 6.00 9.56
CA HIS A 196 -15.54 4.53 9.69
C HIS A 196 -14.68 4.01 10.83
N TYR A 197 -13.72 4.80 11.31
CA TYR A 197 -12.80 4.46 12.39
C TYR A 197 -12.71 5.59 13.43
N PRO A 198 -13.84 6.02 14.03
CA PRO A 198 -13.86 7.13 15.00
C PRO A 198 -12.91 6.89 16.18
N GLN A 199 -12.68 5.64 16.57
CA GLN A 199 -11.76 5.25 17.64
C GLN A 199 -10.31 5.72 17.43
N PHE A 200 -9.87 5.93 16.17
CA PHE A 200 -8.53 6.46 15.88
C PHE A 200 -8.41 7.96 16.14
N PHE A 201 -9.54 8.66 16.31
CA PHE A 201 -9.58 10.11 16.50
C PHE A 201 -10.11 10.54 17.87
N GLU A 202 -10.96 9.72 18.51
CA GLU A 202 -11.65 10.08 19.76
C GLU A 202 -10.82 9.76 21.01
N GLU A 203 -10.00 8.71 21.00
CA GLU A 203 -9.28 8.28 22.22
C GLU A 203 -7.76 8.53 22.17
N GLY A 204 -7.23 9.14 21.11
CA GLY A 204 -5.78 9.29 20.96
C GLY A 204 -5.04 7.93 21.01
N ILE A 205 -5.73 6.83 20.70
CA ILE A 205 -5.15 5.50 20.68
C ILE A 205 -4.16 5.44 19.52
N ALA A 206 -2.89 5.66 19.83
CA ALA A 206 -1.84 4.99 19.09
C ALA A 206 -2.15 3.49 19.21
N LEU A 207 -2.46 2.86 18.08
CA LEU A 207 -2.62 1.41 18.01
C LEU A 207 -1.22 0.82 18.30
N GLU A 208 -0.88 0.62 19.57
CA GLU A 208 0.41 0.02 19.94
C GLU A 208 0.35 -1.49 19.68
N GLY A 209 1.37 -2.02 19.00
CA GLY A 209 1.48 -3.44 18.67
C GLY A 209 2.53 -3.72 17.59
N ASP A 210 2.83 -4.99 17.37
CA ASP A 210 3.65 -5.48 16.25
C ASP A 210 2.80 -6.47 15.44
N PHE A 211 2.31 -6.00 14.29
CA PHE A 211 1.43 -6.80 13.44
C PHE A 211 2.13 -8.05 12.88
N GLU A 212 3.44 -7.97 12.65
CA GLU A 212 4.21 -9.11 12.16
C GLU A 212 4.43 -10.16 13.26
N ALA A 213 4.62 -9.72 14.50
CA ALA A 213 4.62 -10.62 15.66
C ALA A 213 3.25 -11.26 15.89
N ASP A 214 2.16 -10.52 15.70
CA ASP A 214 0.79 -11.05 15.80
C ASP A 214 0.50 -12.08 14.71
N ALA A 215 0.99 -11.87 13.49
CA ALA A 215 0.85 -12.82 12.38
C ALA A 215 1.47 -14.19 12.69
N SER A 216 2.54 -14.23 13.49
CA SER A 216 3.18 -15.48 13.92
C SER A 216 2.44 -16.19 15.05
N ARG A 217 1.53 -15.50 15.75
CA ARG A 217 0.75 -16.03 16.87
C ARG A 217 -0.69 -16.34 16.49
N ALA A 218 -1.15 -15.81 15.36
CA ALA A 218 -2.45 -16.13 14.81
C ALA A 218 -2.43 -17.58 14.33
N ASP A 219 -3.03 -18.47 15.13
CA ASP A 219 -3.68 -19.63 14.55
C ASP A 219 -4.68 -19.05 13.53
N LEU A 220 -4.47 -19.35 12.26
CA LEU A 220 -5.47 -19.07 11.24
C LEU A 220 -6.68 -19.90 11.63
N GLY A 221 -7.60 -19.27 12.36
CA GLY A 221 -8.83 -19.87 12.85
C GLY A 221 -9.46 -20.66 11.72
N THR A 222 -9.28 -21.97 11.78
CA THR A 222 -10.02 -22.91 10.98
C THR A 222 -11.23 -23.26 11.83
N SER A 223 -12.22 -22.36 11.79
CA SER A 223 -13.66 -22.54 12.10
C SER A 223 -14.25 -21.23 12.56
#